data_AF-A0A1J4PV70-F1
#
_entry.id   AF-A0A1J4PV70-F1
#
_cell.length_a   1.000
_cell.length_b   1.000
_cell.length_c   1.000
_cell.angle_alpha   90.00
_cell.angle_beta   90.00
_cell.angle_gamma   90.00
#
_symmetry.space_group_name_H-M   'P 1'
#
loop_
_entity.id
_entity.type
_entity.pdbx_description
1 polymer ?
#
loop_
_entity_poly.entity_id
_entity_poly.type
_entity_poly.pdbx_seq_one_letter_code
_entity_poly.pdbx_strand_id
1 'polypeptide(L)'
;MRGLPPLRLFLDRSTNGDDFVKGVKRLCPDTVSIGERYGVRAAENVGDETWLAETAAEGRICVGADKKILSSSRPTEIAAVLKHRARYLVYANNNLRTVDQLRIFNGLLPDIRELTGTPGPWAYTMSQHGLILTTREELEQRLIRAAERMGMRPQG
;
A
#
# COMPACT_ATOMS: atom_id res chain seq x y z
N MET A 1 28.36 0.93 -9.69
CA MET A 1 27.09 1.49 -9.19
C MET A 1 26.05 0.38 -9.22
N ARG A 2 25.46 0.00 -8.08
CA ARG A 2 24.31 -0.93 -8.11
C ARG A 2 23.10 -0.11 -8.59
N GLY A 3 22.45 -0.55 -9.66
CA GLY A 3 21.20 0.06 -10.12
C GLY A 3 20.09 -0.07 -9.06
N LEU A 4 19.02 0.69 -9.23
CA LEU A 4 17.82 0.57 -8.40
C LEU A 4 17.29 -0.88 -8.43
N PRO A 5 16.77 -1.41 -7.31
CA PRO A 5 16.10 -2.71 -7.31
C PRO A 5 14.96 -2.76 -8.34
N PRO A 6 14.63 -3.94 -8.89
CA PRO A 6 13.47 -4.07 -9.77
C PRO A 6 12.19 -3.65 -9.03
N LEU A 7 11.29 -2.95 -9.72
CA LEU A 7 9.98 -2.61 -9.18
C LEU A 7 9.13 -3.88 -9.09
N ARG A 8 8.74 -4.24 -7.86
CA ARG A 8 7.88 -5.38 -7.56
C ARG A 8 6.66 -4.89 -6.81
N LEU A 9 5.47 -5.19 -7.32
CA LEU A 9 4.23 -4.67 -6.77
C LEU A 9 3.38 -5.77 -6.17
N PHE A 10 2.58 -5.39 -5.19
CA PHE A 10 1.48 -6.18 -4.67
C PHE A 10 0.19 -5.37 -4.70
N LEU A 11 -0.85 -5.87 -5.37
CA LEU A 11 -2.15 -5.21 -5.43
C LEU A 11 -3.06 -5.77 -4.33
N ASP A 12 -3.52 -4.90 -3.43
CA ASP A 12 -4.38 -5.29 -2.32
C ASP A 12 -5.81 -5.64 -2.77
N ARG A 13 -6.68 -5.93 -1.81
CA ARG A 13 -8.09 -6.29 -2.08
C ARG A 13 -8.84 -5.21 -2.85
N SER A 14 -8.57 -3.94 -2.53
CA SER A 14 -9.27 -2.80 -3.12
C SER A 14 -8.84 -2.52 -4.57
N THR A 15 -7.74 -3.13 -5.02
CA THR A 15 -7.21 -3.01 -6.38
C THR A 15 -7.21 -4.35 -7.13
N ASN A 16 -7.94 -5.35 -6.64
CA ASN A 16 -7.99 -6.70 -7.22
C ASN A 16 -8.94 -6.84 -8.44
N GLY A 17 -9.41 -5.73 -9.02
CA GLY A 17 -10.26 -5.77 -10.22
C GLY A 17 -9.45 -6.13 -11.47
N ASP A 18 -9.94 -7.09 -12.26
CA ASP A 18 -9.26 -7.65 -13.45
C ASP A 18 -8.64 -6.60 -14.38
N ASP A 19 -9.38 -5.56 -14.73
CA ASP A 19 -8.90 -4.53 -15.66
C ASP A 19 -7.75 -3.71 -15.08
N PHE A 20 -7.81 -3.41 -13.77
CA PHE A 20 -6.75 -2.70 -13.09
C PHE A 20 -5.51 -3.58 -12.98
N VAL A 21 -5.66 -4.84 -12.56
CA VAL A 21 -4.56 -5.82 -12.47
C VAL A 21 -3.87 -5.98 -13.82
N LYS A 22 -4.63 -6.19 -14.90
CA LYS A 22 -4.10 -6.29 -16.28
C LYS A 22 -3.38 -5.01 -16.70
N GLY A 23 -3.97 -3.85 -16.41
CA GLY A 23 -3.38 -2.55 -16.73
C GLY A 23 -2.04 -2.34 -16.02
N VAL A 24 -1.96 -2.58 -14.71
CA VAL A 24 -0.72 -2.46 -13.95
C VAL A 24 0.33 -3.47 -14.41
N LYS A 25 -0.04 -4.72 -14.69
CA LYS A 25 0.89 -5.74 -15.19
C LYS A 25 1.54 -5.38 -16.53
N ARG A 26 0.82 -4.69 -17.41
CA ARG A 26 1.41 -4.18 -18.66
C ARG A 26 2.50 -3.13 -18.41
N LEU A 27 2.38 -2.35 -17.34
CA LEU A 27 3.34 -1.31 -16.96
C LEU A 27 4.47 -1.84 -16.05
N CYS A 28 4.15 -2.82 -15.22
CA CYS A 28 5.04 -3.46 -14.25
C CYS A 28 4.78 -4.98 -14.22
N PRO A 29 5.50 -5.78 -15.02
CA PRO A 29 5.25 -7.21 -15.13
C PRO A 29 5.42 -8.01 -13.83
N ASP A 30 6.30 -7.60 -12.90
CA ASP A 30 6.42 -8.22 -11.56
C ASP A 30 5.39 -7.61 -10.58
N THR A 31 4.12 -7.73 -10.95
CA THR A 31 2.97 -7.39 -10.11
C THR A 31 2.24 -8.67 -9.74
N VAL A 32 1.88 -8.82 -8.46
CA VAL A 32 1.03 -9.91 -7.98
C VAL A 32 -0.18 -9.29 -7.31
N SER A 33 -1.39 -9.73 -7.65
CA SER A 33 -2.57 -9.33 -6.88
C SER A 33 -2.83 -10.26 -5.71
N ILE A 34 -3.55 -9.78 -4.70
CA ILE A 34 -3.98 -10.60 -3.57
C ILE A 34 -4.84 -11.79 -4.03
N GLY A 35 -5.66 -11.61 -5.06
CA GLY A 35 -6.47 -12.68 -5.66
C GLY A 35 -5.62 -13.74 -6.35
N GLU A 36 -4.51 -13.36 -6.97
CA GLU A 36 -3.56 -14.32 -7.56
C GLU A 36 -2.78 -15.09 -6.49
N ARG A 37 -2.45 -14.43 -5.37
CA ARG A 37 -1.68 -15.05 -4.29
C ARG A 37 -2.49 -16.06 -3.49
N TYR A 38 -3.67 -15.67 -3.04
CA TYR A 38 -4.46 -16.50 -2.11
C TYR A 38 -5.66 -17.17 -2.80
N GLY A 39 -5.98 -16.80 -4.04
CA GLY A 39 -7.25 -17.14 -4.68
C GLY A 39 -8.36 -16.18 -4.24
N VAL A 40 -9.34 -15.95 -5.13
CA VAL A 40 -10.40 -14.94 -4.94
C VAL A 40 -11.12 -15.08 -3.60
N ARG A 41 -11.54 -16.31 -3.23
CA ARG A 41 -12.32 -16.56 -2.00
C ARG A 41 -11.49 -16.43 -0.71
N ALA A 42 -10.22 -16.82 -0.73
CA ALA A 42 -9.38 -16.71 0.46
C ALA A 42 -8.81 -15.29 0.64
N ALA A 43 -8.65 -14.54 -0.45
CA ALA A 43 -8.20 -13.14 -0.43
C ALA A 43 -9.12 -12.22 0.39
N GLU A 44 -10.42 -12.54 0.49
CA GLU A 44 -11.37 -11.80 1.34
C GLU A 44 -11.12 -12.02 2.83
N ASN A 45 -10.54 -13.16 3.21
CA ASN A 45 -10.45 -13.61 4.60
C ASN A 45 -9.02 -13.58 5.16
N VAL A 46 -7.99 -13.50 4.32
CA VAL A 46 -6.60 -13.35 4.78
C VAL A 46 -6.48 -12.05 5.57
N GLY A 47 -5.91 -12.11 6.78
CA GLY A 47 -5.76 -10.94 7.64
C GLY A 47 -4.76 -9.92 7.10
N ASP A 48 -4.99 -8.64 7.40
CA ASP A 48 -4.10 -7.55 6.92
C ASP A 48 -2.65 -7.71 7.34
N GLU A 49 -2.45 -8.13 8.58
CA GLU A 49 -1.11 -8.40 9.11
C GLU A 49 -0.38 -9.48 8.30
N THR A 50 -1.06 -10.57 7.94
CA THR A 50 -0.45 -11.70 7.22
C THR A 50 0.06 -11.27 5.85
N TRP A 51 -0.79 -10.67 5.02
CA TRP A 51 -0.37 -10.33 3.66
C TRP A 51 0.60 -9.13 3.65
N LEU A 52 0.49 -8.18 4.58
CA LEU A 52 1.48 -7.10 4.74
C LEU A 52 2.86 -7.64 5.14
N ALA A 53 2.91 -8.61 6.05
CA ALA A 53 4.16 -9.26 6.46
C ALA A 53 4.84 -9.98 5.28
N GLU A 54 4.08 -10.79 4.54
CA GLU A 54 4.61 -11.56 3.40
C GLU A 54 5.10 -10.64 2.27
N THR A 55 4.32 -9.62 1.93
CA THR A 55 4.66 -8.67 0.86
C THR A 55 5.89 -7.82 1.21
N ALA A 56 6.01 -7.41 2.47
CA ALA A 56 7.18 -6.71 2.96
C ALA A 56 8.43 -7.60 2.93
N ALA A 57 8.32 -8.86 3.36
CA ALA A 57 9.42 -9.83 3.31
C ALA A 57 9.93 -10.10 1.88
N GLU A 58 9.04 -10.05 0.89
CA GLU A 58 9.39 -10.17 -0.52
C GLU A 58 9.97 -8.89 -1.15
N GLY A 59 10.01 -7.78 -0.40
CA GLY A 59 10.43 -6.49 -0.92
C GLY A 59 9.49 -5.99 -2.03
N ARG A 60 8.18 -6.20 -1.89
CA ARG A 60 7.16 -5.60 -2.76
C ARG A 60 6.72 -4.22 -2.22
N ILE A 61 6.17 -3.39 -3.10
CA ILE A 61 5.45 -2.17 -2.74
C ILE A 61 3.95 -2.48 -2.91
N CYS A 62 3.18 -2.26 -1.86
CA CYS A 62 1.74 -2.47 -1.88
C CYS A 62 1.04 -1.30 -2.60
N VAL A 63 -0.04 -1.58 -3.31
CA VAL A 63 -0.87 -0.59 -3.99
C VAL A 63 -2.33 -0.82 -3.60
N GLY A 64 -3.00 0.25 -3.18
CA GLY A 64 -4.39 0.22 -2.73
C GLY A 64 -5.21 1.41 -3.23
N ALA A 65 -6.52 1.23 -3.32
CA ALA A 65 -7.48 2.26 -3.74
C ALA A 65 -7.92 3.16 -2.59
N ASP A 66 -7.84 2.69 -1.33
CA ASP A 66 -8.41 3.39 -0.19
C ASP A 66 -7.33 3.92 0.77
N LYS A 67 -7.17 5.25 0.80
CA LYS A 67 -6.31 5.93 1.78
C LYS A 67 -6.74 5.73 3.24
N LYS A 68 -7.96 5.22 3.50
CA LYS A 68 -8.41 4.91 4.86
C LYS A 68 -7.55 3.85 5.54
N ILE A 69 -6.77 3.06 4.80
CA ILE A 69 -5.76 2.19 5.40
C ILE A 69 -4.72 2.94 6.23
N LEU A 70 -4.52 4.23 5.93
CA LEU A 70 -3.64 5.12 6.68
C LEU A 70 -4.41 5.93 7.73
N SER A 71 -5.70 5.67 7.96
CA SER A 71 -6.51 6.47 8.87
C SER A 71 -6.54 5.89 10.28
N SER A 72 -6.69 6.77 11.28
CA SER A 72 -6.86 6.37 12.68
C SER A 72 -8.06 5.45 12.97
N SER A 73 -9.00 5.28 12.03
CA SER A 73 -10.07 4.28 12.15
C SER A 73 -9.64 2.87 11.78
N ARG A 74 -8.41 2.68 11.30
CA ARG A 74 -7.79 1.40 10.94
C ARG A 74 -6.47 1.17 11.69
N PRO A 75 -6.47 1.18 13.04
CA PRO A 75 -5.24 1.08 13.83
C PRO A 75 -4.46 -0.22 13.59
N THR A 76 -5.15 -1.32 13.33
CA THR A 76 -4.53 -2.62 13.03
C THR A 76 -3.71 -2.60 11.74
N GLU A 77 -4.22 -1.95 10.70
CA GLU A 77 -3.54 -1.84 9.42
C GLU A 77 -2.31 -0.91 9.52
N ILE A 78 -2.43 0.22 10.23
CA ILE A 78 -1.30 1.10 10.55
C ILE A 78 -0.22 0.34 11.34
N ALA A 79 -0.63 -0.40 12.38
CA ALA A 79 0.29 -1.19 13.20
C ALA A 79 1.02 -2.24 12.36
N ALA A 80 0.33 -2.92 11.43
CA ALA A 80 0.94 -3.89 10.53
C ALA A 80 1.97 -3.23 9.57
N VAL A 81 1.64 -2.06 9.00
CA VAL A 81 2.58 -1.31 8.16
C VAL A 81 3.85 -0.96 8.92
N LEU A 82 3.71 -0.44 10.16
CA LEU A 82 4.84 -0.10 11.01
C LEU A 82 5.65 -1.34 11.42
N LYS A 83 4.99 -2.38 11.93
CA LYS A 83 5.60 -3.61 12.44
C LYS A 83 6.41 -4.34 11.36
N HIS A 84 5.85 -4.46 10.16
CA HIS A 84 6.48 -5.20 9.06
C HIS A 84 7.30 -4.30 8.12
N ARG A 85 7.46 -3.01 8.45
CA ARG A 85 8.16 -2.04 7.61
C ARG A 85 7.61 -2.00 6.18
N ALA A 86 6.29 -2.17 6.04
CA ALA A 86 5.64 -2.24 4.74
C ALA A 86 5.73 -0.90 4.00
N ARG A 87 5.69 -0.98 2.67
CA ARG A 87 5.79 0.15 1.75
C ARG A 87 4.50 0.22 0.96
N TYR A 88 3.78 1.33 1.04
CA TYR A 88 2.40 1.40 0.55
C TYR A 88 2.12 2.65 -0.29
N LEU A 89 1.52 2.46 -1.46
CA LEU A 89 0.94 3.51 -2.29
C LEU A 89 -0.59 3.40 -2.24
N VAL A 90 -1.28 4.50 -1.98
CA VAL A 90 -2.75 4.54 -1.92
C VAL A 90 -3.31 5.68 -2.76
N TYR A 91 -4.45 5.50 -3.43
CA TYR A 91 -5.08 6.62 -4.14
C TYR A 91 -5.72 7.62 -3.17
N ALA A 92 -5.61 8.91 -3.48
CA ALA A 92 -6.25 9.98 -2.70
C ALA A 92 -7.79 9.89 -2.67
N ASN A 93 -8.36 9.28 -3.71
CA ASN A 93 -9.78 9.12 -3.97
C ASN A 93 -10.05 7.68 -4.44
N ASN A 94 -10.82 6.92 -3.67
CA ASN A 94 -11.20 5.55 -3.97
C ASN A 94 -12.36 5.44 -4.98
N ASN A 95 -13.02 6.54 -5.33
CA ASN A 95 -14.10 6.60 -6.32
C ASN A 95 -13.61 6.83 -7.76
N LEU A 96 -12.29 6.79 -7.98
CA LEU A 96 -11.72 6.91 -9.32
C LEU A 96 -12.08 5.69 -10.16
N ARG A 97 -12.45 5.92 -11.42
CA ARG A 97 -12.59 4.84 -12.40
C ARG A 97 -11.23 4.19 -12.64
N THR A 98 -11.23 2.90 -12.98
CA THR A 98 -10.00 2.14 -13.30
C THR A 98 -9.09 2.85 -14.30
N VAL A 99 -9.65 3.44 -15.36
CA VAL A 99 -8.89 4.20 -16.36
C VAL A 99 -8.16 5.42 -15.77
N ASP A 100 -8.80 6.10 -14.81
CA ASP A 100 -8.23 7.27 -14.15
C ASP A 100 -7.16 6.87 -13.15
N GLN A 101 -7.35 5.75 -12.44
CA GLN A 101 -6.34 5.15 -11.57
C GLN A 101 -5.09 4.76 -12.38
N LEU A 102 -5.25 4.01 -13.47
CA LEU A 102 -4.15 3.60 -14.33
C LEU A 102 -3.40 4.78 -14.94
N ARG A 103 -4.12 5.84 -15.34
CA ARG A 103 -3.51 7.09 -15.83
C ARG A 103 -2.62 7.74 -14.78
N ILE A 104 -3.09 7.87 -13.54
CA ILE A 104 -2.30 8.42 -12.42
C ILE A 104 -1.09 7.51 -12.15
N PHE A 105 -1.32 6.20 -12.02
CA PHE A 105 -0.25 5.24 -11.76
C PHE A 105 0.85 5.29 -12.82
N ASN A 106 0.47 5.31 -14.10
CA ASN A 106 1.43 5.41 -15.20
C ASN A 106 2.21 6.73 -15.16
N GLY A 107 1.53 7.85 -14.89
CA GLY A 107 2.17 9.16 -14.77
C GLY A 107 3.19 9.24 -13.62
N LEU A 108 2.96 8.50 -12.53
CA LEU A 108 3.84 8.46 -11.36
C LEU A 108 4.85 7.30 -11.39
N LEU A 109 4.85 6.47 -12.43
CA LEU A 109 5.70 5.28 -12.51
C LEU A 109 7.20 5.58 -12.36
N PRO A 110 7.75 6.69 -12.91
CA PRO A 110 9.14 7.08 -12.65
C PRO A 110 9.41 7.31 -11.17
N ASP A 111 8.57 8.08 -10.47
CA ASP A 111 8.73 8.37 -9.04
C ASP A 111 8.60 7.09 -8.19
N ILE A 112 7.66 6.22 -8.55
CA ILE A 112 7.47 4.92 -7.88
C ILE A 112 8.72 4.03 -8.03
N ARG A 113 9.42 4.10 -9.18
CA ARG A 113 10.67 3.35 -9.38
C ARG A 113 11.79 3.85 -8.48
N GLU A 114 11.91 5.16 -8.26
CA GLU A 114 12.89 5.71 -7.32
C GLU A 114 12.65 5.22 -5.89
N LEU A 115 11.38 5.02 -5.49
CA LEU A 115 11.02 4.47 -4.17
C LEU A 115 11.47 3.02 -3.94
N THR A 116 11.87 2.28 -4.97
CA THR A 116 12.33 0.88 -4.82
C THR A 116 13.57 0.78 -3.93
N GLY A 117 14.43 1.80 -3.93
CA GLY A 117 15.62 1.90 -3.08
C GLY A 117 15.35 2.36 -1.64
N THR A 118 14.14 2.85 -1.36
CA THR A 118 13.80 3.42 -0.05
C THR A 118 13.23 2.36 0.89
N PRO A 119 13.91 2.02 2.00
CA PRO A 119 13.39 1.05 2.97
C PRO A 119 12.14 1.61 3.67
N GLY A 120 11.16 0.74 3.95
CA GLY A 120 9.99 1.10 4.74
C GLY A 120 10.26 1.21 6.25
N PRO A 121 9.25 1.55 7.07
CA PRO A 121 7.87 1.80 6.65
C PRO A 121 7.71 3.18 6.01
N TRP A 122 6.88 3.24 4.98
CA TRP A 122 6.38 4.49 4.43
C TRP A 122 5.04 4.26 3.73
N ALA A 123 4.24 5.31 3.65
CA ALA A 123 3.03 5.30 2.84
C ALA A 123 2.92 6.60 2.03
N TYR A 124 2.65 6.51 0.74
CA TYR A 124 2.36 7.67 -0.10
C TYR A 124 0.93 7.65 -0.59
N THR A 125 0.32 8.83 -0.62
CA THR A 125 -0.93 9.05 -1.34
C THR A 125 -0.60 9.46 -2.79
N MET A 126 -1.13 8.72 -3.75
CA MET A 126 -1.08 9.01 -5.19
C MET A 126 -2.22 9.92 -5.60
N SER A 127 -1.89 10.98 -6.34
CA SER A 127 -2.84 11.90 -6.96
C SER A 127 -2.32 12.37 -8.31
N GLN A 128 -3.14 13.11 -9.06
CA GLN A 128 -2.69 13.75 -10.30
C GLN A 128 -1.55 14.78 -10.09
N HIS A 129 -1.35 15.24 -8.86
CA HIS A 129 -0.33 16.24 -8.51
C HIS A 129 0.97 15.64 -7.97
N GLY A 130 1.06 14.31 -7.84
CA GLY A 130 2.24 13.63 -7.32
C GLY A 130 1.97 12.68 -6.17
N LEU A 131 3.07 12.23 -5.57
CA LEU A 131 3.13 11.40 -4.37
C LEU A 131 3.25 12.27 -3.11
N ILE A 132 2.33 12.08 -2.16
CA ILE A 132 2.33 12.79 -0.87
C ILE A 132 2.69 11.80 0.23
N LEU A 133 3.83 12.00 0.88
CA LEU A 133 4.31 11.13 1.96
C LEU A 133 3.44 11.30 3.22
N THR A 134 2.97 10.19 3.77
CA THR A 134 2.63 10.08 5.19
C THR A 134 3.84 9.50 5.91
N THR A 135 4.46 10.31 6.75
CA THR A 135 5.71 9.91 7.42
C THR A 135 5.44 8.81 8.45
N ARG A 136 6.50 8.12 8.87
CA ARG A 136 6.43 7.14 9.95
C ARG A 136 5.88 7.77 11.22
N GLU A 137 6.36 8.97 11.57
CA GLU A 137 5.93 9.71 12.76
C GLU A 137 4.44 10.00 12.69
N GLU A 138 3.92 10.38 11.52
CA GLU A 138 2.48 10.61 11.38
C GLU A 138 1.66 9.32 11.49
N LEU A 139 2.15 8.18 10.97
CA LEU A 139 1.52 6.88 11.18
C LEU A 139 1.48 6.50 12.67
N GLU A 140 2.59 6.68 13.39
CA GLU A 140 2.67 6.44 14.83
C GLU A 140 1.71 7.35 15.62
N GLN A 141 1.64 8.64 15.28
CA GLN A 141 0.69 9.58 15.88
C GLN A 141 -0.77 9.18 15.62
N ARG A 142 -1.09 8.70 14.42
CA ARG A 142 -2.45 8.20 14.10
C ARG A 142 -2.79 6.96 14.91
N LEU A 143 -1.82 6.08 15.17
CA LEU A 143 -2.00 4.90 16.02
C LEU A 143 -2.23 5.26 17.48
N ILE A 144 -1.44 6.21 18.03
CA ILE A 144 -1.62 6.72 19.40
C ILE A 144 -3.02 7.32 19.57
N ARG A 145 -3.44 8.21 18.66
CA ARG A 145 -4.79 8.81 18.69
C ARG A 145 -5.92 7.80 18.55
N ALA A 146 -5.66 6.66 17.91
CA ALA A 146 -6.64 5.58 17.81
C ALA A 146 -6.74 4.81 19.14
N ALA A 147 -5.61 4.51 19.78
CA ALA A 147 -5.56 3.87 21.09
C ALA A 147 -6.27 4.71 22.16
N GLU A 148 -6.01 6.03 22.19
CA GLU A 148 -6.67 6.99 23.08
C GLU A 148 -8.19 6.98 22.90
N ARG A 149 -8.68 6.99 21.65
CA ARG A 149 -10.12 6.91 21.34
C ARG A 149 -10.76 5.60 21.76
N MET A 150 -10.01 4.50 21.78
CA MET A 150 -10.47 3.19 22.23
C MET A 150 -10.35 2.99 23.76
N GLY A 151 -9.92 4.02 24.51
CA GLY A 151 -9.71 3.92 25.95
C GLY A 151 -8.52 3.03 26.34
N MET A 152 -7.66 2.69 25.39
CA MET A 152 -6.44 1.90 25.62
C MET A 152 -5.30 2.85 25.95
N ARG A 153 -4.84 2.86 27.21
CA ARG A 153 -3.63 3.61 27.58
C ARG A 153 -2.40 2.95 26.96
N PRO A 154 -1.49 3.68 26.31
CA PRO A 154 -0.20 3.12 25.91
C PRO A 154 0.53 2.66 27.17
N GLN A 155 0.99 1.41 27.18
CA GLN A 155 1.94 0.97 28.20
C GLN A 155 3.23 1.75 27.97
N GLY A 156 3.61 2.54 28.97
CA GLY A 156 4.83 3.35 28.97
C GLY A 156 6.10 2.53 29.09
#